data_AF-A0A956PF16-F1
#
_entry.id   AF-A0A956PF16-F1
#
_cell.length_a   1.000
_cell.length_b   1.000
_cell.length_c   1.000
_cell.angle_alpha   90.00
_cell.angle_beta   90.00
_cell.angle_gamma   90.00
#
_symmetry.space_group_name_H-M   'P 1'
#
loop_
_entity.id
_entity.type
_entity.pdbx_description
1 polymer ?
#
loop_
_entity_poly.entity_id
_entity_poly.type
_entity_poly.pdbx_seq_one_letter_code
_entity_poly.pdbx_strand_id
1 'polypeptide(L)'
;MDFYAFPPSPNDRKVRFVLKHLGIPFQDHIVDLASGAQKKPEYLKVNPFGRIPAIVDGDFRLSESHAIMQYLADKKPGSFFPADPRARIDVTRWQFWSTGQWGPACGAITFE
;
A
#
# COMPACT_ATOMS: atom_id res chain seq x y z
N MET A 1 -13.52 0.54 5.26
CA MET A 1 -12.21 -0.04 4.92
C MET A 1 -11.22 0.36 5.99
N ASP A 2 -10.59 -0.62 6.62
CA ASP A 2 -9.54 -0.42 7.59
C ASP A 2 -8.20 -0.28 6.87
N PHE A 3 -7.39 0.68 7.30
CA PHE A 3 -6.07 0.96 6.76
C PHE A 3 -5.03 0.84 7.87
N TYR A 4 -4.21 -0.20 7.78
CA TYR A 4 -3.14 -0.48 8.73
C TYR A 4 -1.85 0.19 8.26
N ALA A 5 -1.36 1.10 9.10
CA ALA A 5 -0.50 2.18 8.67
C ALA A 5 0.65 2.43 9.65
N PHE A 6 1.74 2.98 9.11
CA PHE A 6 2.79 3.63 9.89
C PHE A 6 3.22 4.90 9.14
N PRO A 7 2.74 6.10 9.53
CA PRO A 7 2.90 7.33 8.73
C PRO A 7 4.35 7.71 8.33
N PRO A 8 5.38 7.36 9.11
CA PRO A 8 6.76 7.56 8.67
C PRO A 8 7.16 6.73 7.44
N SER A 9 6.53 5.58 7.17
CA SER A 9 6.87 4.72 6.03
C SER A 9 6.51 5.35 4.68
N PRO A 10 7.44 5.33 3.70
CA PRO A 10 7.17 5.71 2.32
C PRO A 10 6.03 4.90 1.69
N ASN A 11 5.92 3.61 2.03
CA ASN A 11 4.89 2.73 1.48
C ASN A 11 3.49 3.07 2.02
N ASP A 12 3.36 3.45 3.30
CA ASP A 12 2.12 4.05 3.84
C ASP A 12 1.73 5.29 3.05
N ARG A 13 2.68 6.23 2.88
CA ARG A 13 2.42 7.53 2.25
C ARG A 13 1.86 7.39 0.83
N LYS A 14 2.36 6.42 0.05
CA LYS A 14 1.83 6.09 -1.28
C LYS A 14 0.33 5.76 -1.24
N VAL A 15 -0.05 4.80 -0.38
CA VAL A 15 -1.45 4.35 -0.24
C VAL A 15 -2.32 5.45 0.34
N ARG A 16 -1.86 6.13 1.40
CA ARG A 16 -2.56 7.25 2.04
C ARG A 16 -2.84 8.39 1.07
N PHE A 17 -1.89 8.70 0.21
CA PHE A 17 -2.09 9.70 -0.85
C PHE A 17 -3.22 9.28 -1.78
N VAL A 18 -3.21 8.03 -2.28
CA VAL A 18 -4.26 7.51 -3.17
C VAL A 18 -5.64 7.53 -2.49
N LEU A 19 -5.73 7.09 -1.24
CA LEU A 19 -6.99 7.10 -0.47
C LEU A 19 -7.58 8.52 -0.38
N LYS A 20 -6.75 9.50 -0.02
CA LYS A 20 -7.16 10.90 0.07
C LYS A 20 -7.50 11.48 -1.29
N HIS A 21 -6.67 11.24 -2.31
CA HIS A 21 -6.86 11.75 -3.66
C HIS A 21 -8.17 11.25 -4.29
N LEU A 22 -8.52 9.98 -4.05
CA LEU A 22 -9.76 9.39 -4.54
C LEU A 22 -10.98 9.65 -3.63
N GLY A 23 -10.79 10.32 -2.49
CA GLY A 23 -11.85 10.56 -1.51
C GLY A 23 -12.48 9.27 -1.00
N ILE A 24 -11.69 8.21 -0.80
CA ILE A 24 -12.16 6.93 -0.25
C ILE A 24 -12.13 7.04 1.28
N PRO A 25 -13.25 6.85 1.99
CA PRO A 25 -13.25 6.81 3.45
C PRO A 25 -12.48 5.60 3.98
N PHE A 26 -11.62 5.82 4.98
CA PHE A 26 -10.86 4.76 5.63
C PHE A 26 -10.72 5.04 7.13
N GLN A 27 -10.52 3.99 7.91
CA GLN A 27 -10.17 4.06 9.33
C GLN A 27 -8.69 3.75 9.49
N ASP A 28 -7.92 4.67 10.09
CA ASP A 28 -6.50 4.46 10.39
C ASP A 28 -6.33 3.51 11.58
N HIS A 29 -5.49 2.49 11.40
CA HIS A 29 -4.98 1.59 12.45
C HIS A 29 -3.47 1.71 12.48
N ILE A 30 -2.94 2.45 13.44
CA ILE A 30 -1.49 2.67 13.55
C ILE A 30 -0.82 1.41 14.10
N VAL A 31 0.08 0.84 13.32
CA VAL A 31 0.92 -0.31 13.70
C VAL A 31 2.28 0.22 14.11
N ASP A 32 2.55 0.22 15.41
CA ASP A 32 3.83 0.67 15.94
C ASP A 32 4.95 -0.33 15.59
N LEU A 33 5.81 0.09 14.66
CA LEU A 33 6.93 -0.73 14.20
C LEU A 33 8.06 -0.83 15.24
N ALA A 34 8.18 0.13 16.15
CA ALA A 34 9.24 0.15 17.17
C ALA A 34 9.01 -0.93 18.23
N SER A 35 7.76 -1.19 18.61
CA SER A 35 7.38 -2.29 19.49
C SER A 35 7.28 -3.65 18.80
N GLY A 36 7.48 -3.70 17.47
CA GLY A 36 7.34 -4.93 16.70
C GLY A 36 5.89 -5.39 16.53
N ALA A 37 4.90 -4.49 16.64
CA ALA A 37 3.47 -4.81 16.55
C ALA A 37 3.11 -5.52 15.22
N GLN A 38 3.81 -5.19 14.13
CA GLN A 38 3.68 -5.82 12.82
C GLN A 38 4.07 -7.31 12.80
N LYS A 39 4.71 -7.82 13.85
CA LYS A 39 5.07 -9.24 13.97
C LYS A 39 4.17 -10.00 14.94
N LYS A 40 3.21 -9.32 15.57
CA LYS A 40 2.31 -9.95 16.54
C LYS A 40 1.23 -10.79 15.83
N PRO A 41 0.77 -11.91 16.43
CA PRO A 41 -0.21 -12.80 15.81
C PRO A 41 -1.50 -12.11 15.36
N GLU A 42 -1.92 -11.07 16.06
CA GLU A 42 -3.12 -10.29 15.74
C GLU A 42 -2.97 -9.57 14.39
N TYR A 43 -1.81 -8.97 14.14
CA TYR A 43 -1.54 -8.28 12.88
C TYR A 43 -1.16 -9.23 11.75
N LEU A 44 -0.51 -10.37 12.04
CA LEU A 44 -0.18 -11.36 11.01
C LEU A 44 -1.42 -11.97 10.35
N LYS A 45 -2.59 -11.93 11.02
CA LYS A 45 -3.88 -12.25 10.41
C LYS A 45 -4.31 -11.23 9.35
N VAL A 46 -3.80 -10.00 9.40
CA VAL A 46 -4.03 -8.93 8.41
C VAL A 46 -3.02 -9.02 7.28
N ASN A 47 -1.73 -9.04 7.62
CA ASN A 47 -0.64 -9.16 6.66
C ASN A 47 0.36 -10.25 7.12
N PRO A 48 0.39 -11.42 6.47
CA PRO A 48 1.25 -12.52 6.88
C PRO A 48 2.75 -12.23 6.71
N PHE A 49 3.12 -11.23 5.90
CA PHE A 49 4.52 -10.81 5.74
C PHE A 49 5.02 -9.96 6.92
N GLY A 50 4.12 -9.52 7.79
CA GLY A 50 4.43 -8.66 8.93
C GLY A 50 5.12 -7.37 8.49
N ARG A 51 4.56 -6.73 7.47
CA ARG A 51 4.97 -5.44 6.90
C ARG A 51 3.77 -4.50 6.88
N ILE A 52 4.02 -3.21 6.63
CA ILE A 52 2.99 -2.20 6.37
C ILE A 52 3.21 -1.60 4.97
N PRO A 53 2.21 -0.95 4.36
CA PRO A 53 0.81 -0.90 4.78
C PRO A 53 0.04 -2.19 4.47
N ALA A 54 -1.17 -2.29 5.02
CA ALA A 54 -2.19 -3.25 4.61
C ALA A 54 -3.59 -2.62 4.68
N ILE A 55 -4.55 -3.16 3.93
CA ILE A 55 -5.97 -2.79 4.03
C ILE A 55 -6.85 -4.00 4.32
N VAL A 56 -7.98 -3.74 4.95
CA VAL A 56 -9.10 -4.69 5.08
C VAL A 56 -10.37 -4.03 4.56
N ASP A 57 -10.98 -4.62 3.54
CA ASP A 57 -12.23 -4.17 2.93
C ASP A 57 -13.26 -5.29 2.95
N GLY A 58 -14.08 -5.31 4.01
CA GLY A 58 -14.93 -6.47 4.32
C GLY A 58 -14.07 -7.69 4.65
N ASP A 59 -14.28 -8.79 3.94
CA ASP A 59 -13.50 -10.03 4.11
C ASP A 59 -12.18 -10.03 3.31
N PHE A 60 -11.97 -9.02 2.44
CA PHE A 60 -10.79 -8.93 1.60
C PHE A 60 -9.64 -8.25 2.34
N ARG A 61 -8.48 -8.93 2.38
CA ARG A 61 -7.24 -8.44 2.99
C ARG A 61 -6.19 -8.28 1.90
N LEU A 62 -5.53 -7.13 1.86
CA LEU A 62 -4.51 -6.85 0.84
C LEU A 62 -3.31 -6.15 1.46
N SER A 63 -2.13 -6.70 1.18
CA SER A 63 -0.81 -6.09 1.43
C SER A 63 -0.16 -5.70 0.09
N GLU A 64 1.06 -5.16 0.14
CA GLU A 64 1.80 -4.58 -1.00
C GLU A 64 1.24 -3.24 -1.48
N SER A 65 1.99 -2.15 -1.21
CA SER A 65 1.53 -0.78 -1.45
C SER A 65 1.10 -0.53 -2.89
N HIS A 66 1.85 -1.02 -3.88
CA HIS A 66 1.48 -0.88 -5.29
C HIS A 66 0.20 -1.64 -5.66
N ALA A 67 0.01 -2.86 -5.14
CA ALA A 67 -1.21 -3.63 -5.37
C ALA A 67 -2.43 -2.94 -4.73
N ILE A 68 -2.28 -2.40 -3.51
CA ILE A 68 -3.31 -1.62 -2.84
C ILE A 68 -3.69 -0.39 -3.69
N MET A 69 -2.72 0.36 -4.21
CA MET A 69 -3.01 1.53 -5.05
C MET A 69 -3.81 1.16 -6.31
N GLN A 70 -3.43 0.06 -7.00
CA GLN A 70 -4.17 -0.41 -8.17
C GLN A 70 -5.60 -0.80 -7.82
N TYR A 71 -5.79 -1.55 -6.73
CA TYR A 71 -7.11 -1.94 -6.23
C TYR A 71 -8.00 -0.72 -5.93
N LEU A 72 -7.46 0.27 -5.22
CA LEU A 72 -8.19 1.50 -4.90
C LEU A 72 -8.56 2.32 -6.14
N ALA A 73 -7.66 2.37 -7.13
CA ALA A 73 -7.92 3.04 -8.39
C ALA A 73 -9.01 2.34 -9.22
N ASP A 74 -9.00 1.00 -9.26
CA ASP A 74 -10.01 0.19 -9.95
C ASP A 74 -11.41 0.34 -9.32
N LYS A 75 -11.50 0.59 -8.01
CA LYS A 75 -12.79 0.92 -7.34
C LYS A 75 -13.39 2.27 -7.76
N LYS A 76 -12.63 3.11 -8.46
CA LYS A 76 -13.05 4.43 -8.96
C LYS A 76 -12.77 4.49 -10.48
N PRO A 77 -13.65 3.91 -11.33
CA PRO A 77 -13.46 3.94 -12.78
C PRO A 77 -13.27 5.37 -13.30
N GLY A 78 -12.32 5.55 -14.23
CA GLY A 78 -11.94 6.88 -14.74
C GLY A 78 -10.96 7.66 -13.85
N SER A 79 -10.40 7.02 -12.82
CA SER A 79 -9.30 7.58 -12.03
C SER A 79 -7.96 7.56 -12.80
N PHE A 80 -6.84 7.66 -12.07
CA PHE A 80 -5.48 7.74 -12.63
C PHE A 80 -4.93 6.40 -13.16
N PHE A 81 -5.60 5.26 -12.91
CA PHE A 81 -5.12 3.95 -13.37
C PHE A 81 -5.84 3.51 -14.65
N PRO A 82 -5.14 3.41 -15.80
CA PRO A 82 -5.79 3.17 -17.10
C PRO A 82 -6.47 1.80 -17.19
N ALA A 83 -7.55 1.72 -17.97
CA ALA A 83 -8.20 0.45 -18.34
C ALA A 83 -7.56 -0.19 -19.59
N ASP A 84 -6.95 0.62 -20.47
CA ASP A 84 -6.22 0.10 -21.63
C ASP A 84 -5.05 -0.79 -21.18
N PRO A 85 -4.93 -2.04 -21.68
CA PRO A 85 -3.90 -2.96 -21.25
C PRO A 85 -2.47 -2.46 -21.46
N ARG A 86 -2.21 -1.70 -22.53
CA ARG A 86 -0.86 -1.19 -22.84
C ARG A 86 -0.46 -0.06 -21.91
N ALA A 87 -1.36 0.86 -21.64
CA ALA A 87 -1.13 1.93 -20.66
C ALA A 87 -1.02 1.35 -19.24
N ARG A 88 -1.87 0.39 -18.89
CA ARG A 88 -1.87 -0.28 -17.58
C ARG A 88 -0.56 -1.02 -17.31
N ILE A 89 -0.05 -1.77 -18.30
CA ILE A 89 1.21 -2.51 -18.13
C ILE A 89 2.41 -1.57 -18.03
N ASP A 90 2.38 -0.40 -18.68
CA ASP A 90 3.44 0.60 -18.56
C ASP A 90 3.55 1.16 -17.14
N VAL A 91 2.42 1.54 -16.53
CA VAL A 91 2.36 1.94 -15.11
C VAL A 91 2.85 0.82 -14.20
N THR A 92 2.39 -0.40 -14.46
CA THR A 92 2.76 -1.58 -13.68
C THR A 92 4.25 -1.90 -13.78
N ARG A 93 4.87 -1.74 -14.97
CA ARG A 93 6.32 -1.88 -15.17
C ARG A 93 7.09 -0.93 -14.26
N TRP A 94 6.68 0.33 -14.17
CA TRP A 94 7.33 1.32 -13.30
C TRP A 94 7.12 1.02 -11.81
N GLN A 95 5.97 0.46 -11.42
CA GLN A 95 5.74 -0.01 -10.05
C GLN A 95 6.66 -1.18 -9.69
N PHE A 96 6.84 -2.15 -10.59
CA PHE A 96 7.77 -3.25 -10.38
C PHE A 96 9.23 -2.78 -10.35
N TRP A 97 9.64 -1.89 -11.26
CA TRP A 97 10.96 -1.27 -11.20
C TRP A 97 11.16 -0.49 -9.90
N SER A 98 10.12 0.22 -9.44
CA SER A 98 10.17 0.94 -8.18
C SER A 98 10.38 0.01 -6.99
N THR A 99 9.68 -1.14 -6.94
CA THR A 99 9.86 -2.14 -5.88
C THR A 99 11.21 -2.86 -5.97
N GLY A 100 11.62 -3.27 -7.17
CA GLY A 100 12.78 -4.14 -7.36
C GLY A 100 14.12 -3.41 -7.45
N GLN A 101 14.13 -2.14 -7.87
CA GLN A 101 15.36 -1.39 -8.12
C GLN A 101 15.43 -0.10 -7.31
N TRP A 102 14.43 0.76 -7.41
CA TRP A 102 14.46 2.08 -6.75
C TRP A 102 14.38 1.99 -5.23
N GLY A 103 13.42 1.23 -4.70
CA GLY A 103 13.21 1.04 -3.27
C GLY A 103 14.48 0.62 -2.55
N PRO A 104 15.13 -0.49 -2.97
CA PRO A 104 16.41 -0.91 -2.40
C PRO A 104 17.51 0.14 -2.49
N ALA A 105 17.61 0.88 -3.60
CA ALA A 105 18.60 1.93 -3.76
C ALA A 105 18.36 3.13 -2.80
N CYS A 106 17.09 3.45 -2.52
CA CYS A 106 16.72 4.52 -1.59
C CYS A 106 16.68 4.09 -0.12
N GLY A 107 16.66 2.80 0.19
CA GLY A 107 16.58 2.31 1.56
C GLY A 107 17.72 2.82 2.46
N ALA A 108 18.89 3.10 1.89
CA ALA A 108 20.02 3.68 2.63
C ALA A 108 19.78 5.11 3.13
N ILE A 109 18.82 5.84 2.56
CA ILE A 109 18.58 7.27 2.82
C ILE A 109 17.14 7.58 3.23
N THR A 110 16.24 6.59 3.21
CA THR A 110 14.84 6.75 3.61
C THR A 110 14.51 5.82 4.78
N PHE A 111 13.42 6.13 5.49
CA PHE A 111 12.89 5.25 6.52
C PHE A 111 12.22 4.03 5.85
N GLU A 112 13.01 3.04 5.45
CA GLU A 112 12.72 1.61 5.29
C GLU A 112 13.92 0.88 4.67
#